data_AF-A0A497HJ57-F1
#
_entry.id   AF-A0A497HJ57-F1
#
_cell.length_a   1.000
_cell.length_b   1.000
_cell.length_c   1.000
_cell.angle_alpha   90.00
_cell.angle_beta   90.00
_cell.angle_gamma   90.00
#
_symmetry.space_group_name_H-M   'P 1'
#
loop_
_entity.id
_entity.type
_entity.pdbx_description
1 polymer ?
#
loop_
_entity_poly.entity_id
_entity_poly.type
_entity_poly.pdbx_seq_one_letter_code
_entity_poly.pdbx_strand_id
1 'polypeptide(L)'
;MGDPKRLRKKYETPSHPWEEERIKRENELMKKYGLKNKREIWKAETILRKYRTQARKLLAKVGSEDPVYKRQVEQLMNHLIRMNLVKPDATLDDCLALTVEDILKRRLQTLVYL
;
A
#
# COMPACT_ATOMS: atom_id res chain seq x y z
N MET A 1 -0.02 30.99 20.20
CA MET A 1 0.65 30.60 18.93
C MET A 1 0.85 29.09 18.98
N GLY A 2 -0.07 28.35 18.35
CA GLY A 2 -0.28 26.92 18.58
C GLY A 2 0.65 25.99 17.80
N ASP A 3 0.57 24.69 18.14
CA ASP A 3 1.38 23.63 17.54
C ASP A 3 1.24 23.58 16.00
N PRO A 4 2.36 23.52 15.26
CA PRO A 4 2.32 23.45 13.81
C PRO A 4 1.73 22.12 13.33
N LYS A 5 0.52 22.14 12.78
CA LYS A 5 -0.13 20.96 12.18
C LYS A 5 0.52 20.63 10.83
N ARG A 6 1.33 19.58 10.79
CA ARG A 6 1.95 19.07 9.55
C ARG A 6 0.98 18.18 8.76
N LEU A 7 0.15 18.78 7.90
CA LEU A 7 -0.72 18.06 6.98
C LEU A 7 0.09 17.45 5.82
N ARG A 8 -0.11 16.16 5.54
CA ARG A 8 0.52 15.45 4.41
C ARG A 8 -0.52 14.94 3.43
N LYS A 9 -0.18 14.94 2.14
CA LYS A 9 -1.02 14.39 1.07
C LYS A 9 -1.14 12.87 1.24
N LYS A 10 -2.37 12.35 1.09
CA LYS A 10 -2.69 10.91 1.28
C LYS A 10 -2.70 10.11 -0.02
N TYR A 11 -2.74 10.79 -1.17
CA TYR A 11 -2.81 10.16 -2.49
C TYR A 11 -2.00 10.97 -3.51
N GLU A 12 -1.54 10.31 -4.54
CA GLU A 12 -0.97 10.94 -5.73
C GLU A 12 -1.97 10.87 -6.87
N THR A 13 -1.99 11.88 -7.72
CA THR A 13 -2.83 11.90 -8.93
C THR A 13 -2.07 11.22 -10.05
N PRO A 14 -2.76 10.50 -10.95
CA PRO A 14 -2.14 9.95 -12.15
C PRO A 14 -1.47 11.04 -12.99
N SER A 15 -0.41 10.68 -13.72
CA SER A 15 0.35 11.64 -14.52
C SER A 15 -0.43 12.15 -15.73
N HIS A 16 -1.14 11.27 -16.43
CA HIS A 16 -1.96 11.63 -17.59
C HIS A 16 -3.45 11.42 -17.28
N PRO A 17 -4.33 12.42 -17.37
CA PRO A 17 -5.72 12.26 -16.95
C PRO A 17 -6.53 11.23 -17.78
N TRP A 18 -6.29 11.13 -19.09
CA TRP A 18 -7.17 10.50 -20.07
C TRP A 18 -6.63 9.17 -20.62
N GLU A 19 -6.18 8.30 -19.74
CA GLU A 19 -5.63 6.99 -20.14
C GLU A 19 -6.71 5.92 -20.07
N GLU A 20 -7.12 5.40 -21.23
CA GLU A 20 -8.28 4.51 -21.36
C GLU A 20 -8.14 3.24 -20.50
N GLU A 21 -6.98 2.57 -20.58
CA GLU A 21 -6.69 1.35 -19.83
C GLU A 21 -6.78 1.56 -18.32
N ARG A 22 -6.21 2.67 -17.81
CA ARG A 22 -6.27 3.04 -16.40
C ARG A 22 -7.71 3.29 -15.98
N ILE A 23 -8.46 4.08 -16.77
CA ILE A 23 -9.85 4.43 -16.45
C ILE A 23 -10.72 3.17 -16.39
N LYS A 24 -10.56 2.24 -17.33
CA LYS A 24 -11.26 0.94 -17.35
C LYS A 24 -10.95 0.13 -16.09
N ARG A 25 -9.66 -0.07 -15.77
CA ARG A 25 -9.23 -0.80 -14.57
C ARG A 25 -9.76 -0.17 -13.28
N GLU A 26 -9.66 1.15 -13.15
CA GLU A 26 -10.19 1.85 -11.98
C GLU A 26 -11.73 1.76 -11.90
N ASN A 27 -12.44 1.68 -13.03
CA ASN A 27 -13.91 1.53 -13.04
C ASN A 27 -14.32 0.13 -12.57
N GLU A 28 -13.59 -0.90 -13.00
CA GLU A 28 -13.79 -2.27 -12.54
C GLU A 28 -13.57 -2.41 -11.03
N LEU A 29 -12.47 -1.85 -10.51
CA LEU A 29 -12.19 -1.85 -9.07
C LEU A 29 -13.27 -1.10 -8.27
N MET A 30 -13.77 0.03 -8.80
CA MET A 30 -14.82 0.80 -8.15
C MET A 30 -16.12 0.01 -8.03
N LYS A 31 -16.52 -0.70 -9.09
CA LYS A 31 -17.70 -1.56 -9.10
C LYS A 31 -17.53 -2.75 -8.16
N LYS A 32 -16.39 -3.44 -8.23
CA LYS A 32 -16.10 -4.65 -7.43
C LYS A 32 -16.07 -4.39 -5.92
N TYR A 33 -15.50 -3.26 -5.50
CA TYR A 33 -15.32 -2.94 -4.07
C TYR A 33 -16.26 -1.85 -3.55
N GLY A 34 -17.25 -1.40 -4.35
CA GLY A 34 -18.24 -0.41 -3.95
C GLY A 34 -17.65 0.92 -3.49
N LEU A 35 -16.67 1.43 -4.24
CA LEU A 35 -15.94 2.66 -3.88
C LEU A 35 -16.72 3.91 -4.33
N LYS A 36 -16.72 4.98 -3.52
CA LYS A 36 -17.46 6.22 -3.86
C LYS A 36 -16.77 7.03 -4.96
N ASN A 37 -15.45 7.07 -4.97
CA ASN A 37 -14.68 7.91 -5.89
C ASN A 37 -13.30 7.31 -6.22
N LYS A 38 -12.70 7.79 -7.32
CA LYS A 38 -11.35 7.37 -7.76
C LYS A 38 -10.25 7.70 -6.76
N ARG A 39 -10.45 8.74 -5.94
CA ARG A 39 -9.51 9.12 -4.87
C ARG A 39 -9.28 8.01 -3.86
N GLU A 40 -10.26 7.14 -3.62
CA GLU A 40 -10.08 5.97 -2.75
C GLU A 40 -9.11 4.94 -3.35
N ILE A 41 -9.18 4.74 -4.67
CA ILE A 41 -8.25 3.89 -5.41
C ILE A 41 -6.84 4.48 -5.34
N TRP A 42 -6.69 5.77 -5.64
CA TRP A 42 -5.38 6.43 -5.59
C TRP A 42 -4.75 6.43 -4.20
N LYS A 43 -5.56 6.50 -3.14
CA LYS A 43 -5.07 6.31 -1.76
C LYS A 43 -4.51 4.90 -1.56
N ALA A 44 -5.22 3.87 -2.01
CA ALA A 44 -4.77 2.49 -1.91
C ALA A 44 -3.47 2.26 -2.71
N GLU A 45 -3.41 2.78 -3.94
CA GLU A 45 -2.20 2.74 -4.77
C GLU A 45 -1.02 3.46 -4.11
N THR A 46 -1.26 4.62 -3.50
CA THR A 46 -0.22 5.38 -2.81
C THR A 46 0.29 4.63 -1.57
N ILE A 47 -0.59 3.94 -0.84
CA ILE A 47 -0.19 3.08 0.28
C ILE A 47 0.66 1.91 -0.22
N LEU A 48 0.23 1.22 -1.28
CA LEU A 48 0.99 0.14 -1.90
C LEU A 48 2.37 0.61 -2.37
N ARG A 49 2.43 1.76 -3.04
CA ARG A 49 3.68 2.37 -3.52
C ARG A 49 4.65 2.66 -2.38
N LYS A 50 4.15 3.11 -1.22
CA LYS A 50 4.98 3.34 -0.02
C LYS A 50 5.58 2.04 0.50
N TYR A 51 4.76 0.99 0.65
CA TYR A 51 5.25 -0.32 1.09
C TYR A 51 6.29 -0.89 0.13
N ARG A 52 6.00 -0.89 -1.18
CA ARG A 52 6.95 -1.37 -2.21
C ARG A 52 8.24 -0.55 -2.24
N THR A 53 8.18 0.75 -2.02
CA THR A 53 9.38 1.60 -2.00
C THR A 53 10.22 1.34 -0.76
N GLN A 54 9.58 1.11 0.40
CA GLN A 54 10.28 0.71 1.61
C GLN A 54 10.92 -0.68 1.45
N ALA A 55 10.17 -1.66 0.91
CA ALA A 55 10.67 -3.00 0.63
C ALA A 55 11.87 -2.97 -0.32
N ARG A 56 11.81 -2.24 -1.45
CA ARG A 56 12.97 -2.09 -2.37
C ARG A 56 14.20 -1.50 -1.71
N LYS A 57 14.04 -0.49 -0.84
CA LYS A 57 15.16 0.11 -0.11
C LYS A 57 15.80 -0.86 0.88
N LEU A 58 15.01 -1.74 1.48
CA LEU A 58 15.49 -2.78 2.38
C LEU A 58 16.14 -3.93 1.61
N LEU A 59 15.56 -4.34 0.47
CA LEU A 59 16.15 -5.36 -0.40
C LEU A 59 17.53 -4.96 -0.91
N ALA A 60 17.74 -3.68 -1.25
CA ALA A 60 19.05 -3.17 -1.68
C ALA A 60 20.12 -3.23 -0.58
N LYS A 61 19.75 -3.45 0.68
CA LYS A 61 20.65 -3.51 1.84
C LYS A 61 20.77 -4.93 2.42
N VAL A 62 20.23 -5.94 1.73
CA VAL A 62 20.32 -7.33 2.16
C VAL A 62 21.78 -7.71 2.32
N GLY A 63 22.15 -8.23 3.50
CA GLY A 63 23.52 -8.57 3.86
C GLY A 63 24.27 -7.52 4.68
N SER A 64 23.67 -6.35 4.97
CA SER A 64 24.27 -5.43 5.94
C SER A 64 24.02 -5.92 7.38
N GLU A 65 25.05 -5.88 8.22
CA GLU A 65 24.96 -6.24 9.65
C GLU A 65 24.37 -5.10 10.51
N ASP A 66 23.91 -4.03 9.87
CA ASP A 66 23.39 -2.85 10.54
C ASP A 66 22.18 -3.20 11.44
N PRO A 67 22.23 -2.92 12.75
CA PRO A 67 21.10 -3.15 13.64
C PRO A 67 19.83 -2.39 13.22
N VAL A 68 20.01 -1.24 12.57
CA VAL A 68 18.93 -0.40 12.04
C VAL A 68 18.20 -1.10 10.90
N TYR A 69 18.91 -1.82 10.04
CA TYR A 69 18.32 -2.55 8.92
C TYR A 69 17.38 -3.64 9.42
N LYS A 70 17.87 -4.52 10.31
CA LYS A 70 17.08 -5.61 10.90
C LYS A 70 15.79 -5.08 11.55
N ARG A 71 15.91 -4.01 12.35
CA ARG A 71 14.75 -3.36 12.99
C ARG A 71 13.73 -2.84 11.96
N GLN A 72 14.18 -2.23 10.86
CA GLN A 72 13.27 -1.70 9.83
C GLN A 72 12.56 -2.82 9.06
N VAL A 73 13.24 -3.94 8.81
CA VAL A 73 12.63 -5.13 8.21
C VAL A 73 11.55 -5.69 9.13
N GLU A 74 11.88 -5.95 10.39
CA GLU A 74 10.92 -6.45 11.38
C GLU A 74 9.70 -5.52 11.52
N GLN A 75 9.91 -4.20 11.60
CA GLN A 75 8.82 -3.23 11.69
C GLN A 75 7.90 -3.28 10.47
N LEU A 76 8.45 -3.37 9.25
CA LEU A 76 7.67 -3.46 8.04
C LEU A 76 6.85 -4.76 8.00
N MET A 77 7.51 -5.90 8.25
CA MET A 77 6.87 -7.21 8.20
C MET A 77 5.79 -7.36 9.26
N ASN A 78 6.08 -6.98 10.51
CA ASN A 78 5.10 -7.01 11.60
C ASN A 78 3.87 -6.14 11.28
N HIS A 79 4.07 -4.98 10.65
CA HIS A 79 2.97 -4.12 10.24
C HIS A 79 2.10 -4.75 9.14
N LEU A 80 2.71 -5.38 8.13
CA LEU A 80 2.00 -6.04 7.04
C LEU A 80 1.27 -7.32 7.49
N ILE A 81 1.89 -8.11 8.37
CA ILE A 81 1.29 -9.30 8.98
C ILE A 81 0.09 -8.90 9.85
N ARG A 82 0.21 -7.85 10.68
CA ARG A 82 -0.90 -7.35 11.49
C ARG A 82 -2.08 -6.86 10.65
N MET A 83 -1.80 -6.28 9.47
CA MET A 83 -2.84 -5.90 8.52
C MET A 83 -3.38 -7.07 7.68
N ASN A 84 -2.86 -8.28 7.90
CA ASN A 84 -3.20 -9.50 7.16
C ASN A 84 -3.09 -9.31 5.64
N LEU A 85 -2.06 -8.57 5.22
CA LEU A 85 -1.70 -8.37 3.82
C LEU A 85 -0.76 -9.48 3.33
N VAL A 86 0.01 -10.05 4.25
CA VAL A 86 1.09 -10.98 3.98
C VAL A 86 1.09 -12.06 5.07
N LYS A 87 1.49 -13.30 4.72
CA LYS A 87 1.58 -14.42 5.67
C LYS A 87 2.78 -14.26 6.62
N PRO A 88 2.79 -14.90 7.80
CA PRO A 88 3.89 -14.80 8.76
C PRO A 88 5.25 -15.23 8.20
N ASP A 89 5.27 -16.22 7.31
CA ASP A 89 6.50 -16.79 6.73
C ASP A 89 7.00 -16.05 5.48
N ALA A 90 6.40 -14.91 5.17
CA ALA A 90 6.69 -14.22 3.91
C ALA A 90 8.00 -13.45 3.95
N THR A 91 8.50 -13.20 2.75
CA THR A 91 9.77 -12.51 2.48
C THR A 91 9.53 -11.06 2.02
N LEU A 92 10.60 -10.26 1.97
CA LEU A 92 10.54 -8.91 1.43
C LEU A 92 10.10 -8.88 -0.05
N ASP A 93 10.35 -9.95 -0.80
CA ASP A 93 9.95 -10.09 -2.19
C ASP A 93 8.43 -10.24 -2.34
N ASP A 94 7.77 -10.94 -1.40
CA ASP A 94 6.31 -11.06 -1.39
C ASP A 94 5.62 -9.70 -1.22
N CYS A 95 6.27 -8.76 -0.52
CA CYS A 95 5.77 -7.39 -0.40
C CYS A 95 5.78 -6.65 -1.75
N LEU A 96 6.66 -7.03 -2.68
CA LEU A 96 6.68 -6.48 -4.04
C LEU A 96 5.54 -7.04 -4.90
N ALA A 97 5.13 -8.28 -4.66
CA ALA A 97 4.03 -8.94 -5.38
C ALA A 97 2.63 -8.40 -5.02
N LEU A 98 2.48 -7.70 -3.88
CA LEU A 98 1.20 -7.17 -3.40
C LEU A 98 0.45 -6.33 -4.46
N THR A 99 -0.85 -6.53 -4.56
CA THR A 99 -1.72 -5.80 -5.49
C THR A 99 -2.58 -4.77 -4.77
N VAL A 100 -3.21 -3.88 -5.54
CA VAL A 100 -4.17 -2.91 -4.99
C VAL A 100 -5.38 -3.61 -4.38
N GLU A 101 -5.76 -4.77 -4.92
CA GLU A 101 -6.88 -5.56 -4.42
C GLU A 101 -6.63 -6.07 -3.00
N ASP A 102 -5.40 -6.45 -2.67
CA ASP A 102 -5.05 -6.95 -1.33
C ASP A 102 -5.29 -5.89 -0.25
N ILE A 103 -5.06 -4.62 -0.59
CA ILE A 103 -5.36 -3.49 0.30
C ILE A 103 -6.87 -3.26 0.39
N LEU A 104 -7.60 -3.32 -0.73
CA LEU A 104 -9.04 -3.08 -0.76
C LEU A 104 -9.83 -4.19 -0.04
N LYS A 105 -9.37 -5.44 -0.08
CA LYS A 105 -9.93 -6.58 0.68
C LYS A 105 -9.84 -6.40 2.21
N ARG A 106 -8.96 -5.52 2.69
CA ARG A 106 -8.81 -5.22 4.13
C ARG A 106 -9.59 -3.99 4.59
N ARG A 107 -10.41 -3.37 3.73
CA ARG A 107 -11.37 -2.35 4.17
C ARG A 107 -12.44 -2.98 5.05
N LEU A 108 -12.86 -2.28 6.10
CA LEU A 108 -13.97 -2.73 6.93
C LEU A 108 -15.24 -3.00 6.12
N GLN A 109 -15.53 -2.17 5.11
CA GLN A 109 -16.64 -2.37 4.18
C GLN A 109 -16.61 -3.75 3.51
N THR A 110 -15.45 -4.20 3.04
CA THR A 110 -15.30 -5.48 2.34
C THR A 110 -15.26 -6.66 3.31
N LEU A 111 -14.70 -6.45 4.51
CA LEU A 111 -14.69 -7.44 5.59
C LEU A 111 -16.09 -7.70 6.19
N VAL A 112 -17.00 -6.73 6.14
CA VAL A 112 -18.37 -6.88 6.68
C VAL A 112 -19.33 -7.45 5.64
N TYR A 113 -19.08 -7.22 4.35
CA TYR A 113 -19.93 -7.70 3.26
C TYR A 113 -19.72 -9.20 2.94
N LEU A 114 -18.48 -9.68 3.08
CA LEU A 114 -18.08 -11.08 2.91
C LEU A 114 -18.46 -11.90 4.14
#